data_AF-A0A5C3MLU2-F1
#
_entry.id   AF-A0A5C3MLU2-F1
#
_cell.length_a   1.000
_cell.length_b   1.000
_cell.length_c   1.000
_cell.angle_alpha   90.00
_cell.angle_beta   90.00
_cell.angle_gamma   90.00
#
_symmetry.space_group_name_H-M   'P 1'
#
loop_
_entity.id
_entity.type
_entity.pdbx_description
1 polymer ?
#
loop_
_entity_poly.entity_id
_entity_poly.type
_entity_poly.pdbx_seq_one_letter_code
_entity_poly.pdbx_strand_id
1 'polypeptide(L)'
;MAGLASAAFLNGLKSLYPAPAPVRARTLCNPWYILAAVSFSGSSRPEAVPHVFRHALDELENIHNQENIPPGEARSENVLLARKLRDSIFKSGLTTGYSRAINSLVSLHESMPEDLRDTQPLRDLKTPVEEYVRRGKEIFHYMYGETAAPVQNLLDEIYPDMGWFSNTIGYGATYGYTEITSPLETSFAMVAALIAVDTPRQINWHMGNARRLGATLEEVRAARQIAMEVAEKSGVSWRNGVPEITE
;
A
#
# COMPACT_ATOMS: atom_id res chain seq x y z
N MET A 1 9.10 23.60 -1.85
CA MET A 1 7.92 22.71 -1.76
C MET A 1 7.80 21.75 -2.96
N ALA A 2 8.37 22.03 -4.15
CA ALA A 2 8.40 21.10 -5.29
C ALA A 2 9.50 20.00 -5.25
N GLY A 3 10.13 19.76 -4.09
CA GLY A 3 11.39 18.99 -4.01
C GLY A 3 11.28 17.55 -3.46
N LEU A 4 10.18 17.18 -2.80
CA LEU A 4 10.09 15.89 -2.12
C LEU A 4 9.86 14.73 -3.09
N ALA A 5 9.00 14.90 -4.10
CA ALA A 5 8.66 13.89 -5.09
C ALA A 5 9.06 14.34 -6.51
N SER A 6 10.32 14.71 -6.70
CA SER A 6 10.83 15.05 -8.04
C SER A 6 10.86 13.82 -8.94
N ALA A 7 10.71 14.01 -10.25
CA ALA A 7 10.75 12.90 -11.22
C ALA A 7 12.04 12.07 -11.10
N ALA A 8 13.19 12.71 -10.87
CA ALA A 8 14.46 12.03 -10.64
C ALA A 8 14.42 11.13 -9.39
N PHE A 9 13.83 11.61 -8.29
CA PHE A 9 13.68 10.81 -7.08
C PHE A 9 12.72 9.63 -7.29
N LEU A 10 11.56 9.87 -7.91
CA LEU A 10 10.57 8.81 -8.17
C LEU A 10 11.10 7.73 -9.12
N ASN A 11 11.88 8.13 -10.15
CA ASN A 11 12.58 7.19 -11.02
C ASN A 11 13.63 6.36 -10.25
N GLY A 12 14.34 6.99 -9.30
CA GLY A 12 15.23 6.29 -8.38
C GLY A 12 14.50 5.22 -7.58
N LEU A 13 13.40 5.60 -6.91
CA LEU A 13 12.58 4.65 -6.13
C LEU A 13 12.10 3.47 -6.96
N LYS A 14 11.57 3.74 -8.17
CA LYS A 14 11.11 2.69 -9.09
C LYS A 14 12.24 1.71 -9.44
N SER A 15 13.45 2.22 -9.67
CA SER A 15 14.61 1.41 -10.07
C SER A 15 15.12 0.46 -8.98
N LEU A 16 14.75 0.71 -7.72
CA LEU A 16 15.08 -0.19 -6.60
C LEU A 16 14.29 -1.50 -6.66
N TYR A 17 13.07 -1.48 -7.19
CA TYR A 17 12.26 -2.68 -7.30
C TYR A 17 12.74 -3.54 -8.46
N PRO A 18 13.03 -4.84 -8.24
CA PRO A 18 13.58 -5.69 -9.29
C PRO A 18 12.63 -5.75 -10.49
N ALA A 19 13.19 -5.61 -11.69
CA ALA A 19 12.41 -5.71 -12.92
C ALA A 19 11.75 -7.10 -12.99
N PRO A 20 10.45 -7.20 -13.30
CA PRO A 20 9.84 -8.50 -13.54
C PRO A 20 10.54 -9.21 -14.70
N ALA A 21 10.53 -10.54 -14.68
CA ALA A 21 10.87 -11.34 -15.85
C ALA A 21 10.11 -10.81 -17.10
N PRO A 22 10.63 -10.99 -18.33
CA PRO A 22 10.23 -10.24 -19.55
C PRO A 22 8.79 -10.44 -20.07
N VAL A 23 7.85 -10.82 -19.23
CA VAL A 23 6.42 -10.93 -19.52
C VAL A 23 5.78 -9.57 -19.25
N ARG A 24 5.61 -8.75 -20.29
CA ARG A 24 4.78 -7.51 -20.36
C ARG A 24 4.38 -6.95 -18.99
N ALA A 25 5.36 -6.51 -18.21
CA ALA A 25 5.09 -6.05 -16.87
C ALA A 25 4.64 -4.60 -16.93
N ARG A 26 3.31 -4.43 -16.94
CA ARG A 26 2.61 -3.15 -16.84
C ARG A 26 3.18 -2.36 -15.64
N THR A 27 3.23 -1.03 -15.71
CA THR A 27 3.60 -0.15 -14.57
C THR A 27 2.83 -0.52 -13.28
N LEU A 28 1.62 -1.05 -13.43
CA LEU A 28 0.78 -1.54 -12.33
C LEU A 28 1.33 -2.76 -11.58
N CYS A 29 2.22 -3.55 -12.19
CA CYS A 29 2.84 -4.72 -11.56
C CYS A 29 4.00 -4.35 -10.63
N ASN A 30 4.59 -3.18 -10.79
CA ASN A 30 5.65 -2.69 -9.91
C ASN A 30 5.01 -1.81 -8.80
N PRO A 31 5.03 -2.23 -7.52
CA PRO A 31 4.32 -1.56 -6.44
C PRO A 31 5.02 -0.30 -5.93
N TRP A 32 6.08 0.19 -6.58
CA TRP A 32 6.85 1.37 -6.14
C TRP A 32 5.96 2.59 -5.85
N TYR A 33 4.91 2.81 -6.64
CA TYR A 33 4.01 3.95 -6.49
C TYR A 33 3.11 3.80 -5.25
N ILE A 34 2.73 2.57 -4.88
CA ILE A 34 2.00 2.27 -3.64
C ILE A 34 2.90 2.57 -2.44
N LEU A 35 4.11 2.00 -2.47
CA LEU A 35 5.12 2.18 -1.42
C LEU A 35 5.44 3.65 -1.20
N ALA A 36 5.67 4.41 -2.28
CA ALA A 36 5.99 5.82 -2.22
C ALA A 36 4.81 6.67 -1.70
N ALA A 37 3.61 6.49 -2.27
CA ALA A 37 2.43 7.27 -1.87
C ALA A 37 2.05 7.01 -0.40
N VAL A 38 2.08 5.76 0.05
CA VAL A 38 1.80 5.41 1.44
C VAL A 38 2.89 5.93 2.38
N SER A 39 4.16 5.88 1.98
CA SER A 39 5.26 6.42 2.80
C SER A 39 5.17 7.94 2.96
N PHE A 40 4.86 8.68 1.89
CA PHE A 40 4.62 10.13 1.99
C PHE A 40 3.40 10.44 2.86
N SER A 41 2.30 9.70 2.67
CA SER A 41 1.10 9.84 3.49
C SER A 41 1.40 9.59 4.98
N GLY A 42 2.02 8.45 5.29
CA GLY A 42 2.41 8.08 6.66
C GLY A 42 3.37 9.08 7.29
N SER A 43 4.26 9.68 6.49
CA SER A 43 5.23 10.69 6.95
C SER A 43 4.65 12.12 7.03
N SER A 44 3.33 12.28 6.93
CA SER A 44 2.63 13.58 6.96
C SER A 44 3.07 14.53 5.85
N ARG A 45 3.30 14.02 4.63
CA ARG A 45 3.62 14.77 3.40
C ARG A 45 2.52 14.62 2.34
N PRO A 46 1.27 15.00 2.63
CA PRO A 46 0.16 14.84 1.69
C PRO A 46 0.39 15.58 0.35
N GLU A 47 1.16 16.66 0.35
CA GLU A 47 1.50 17.44 -0.85
C GLU A 47 2.32 16.65 -1.88
N ALA A 48 3.03 15.60 -1.47
CA ALA A 48 3.86 14.79 -2.36
C ALA A 48 3.06 13.69 -3.08
N VAL A 49 1.92 13.26 -2.52
CA VAL A 49 1.10 12.15 -3.05
C VAL A 49 0.60 12.41 -4.49
N PRO A 50 0.07 13.59 -4.85
CA PRO A 50 -0.29 13.93 -6.23
C PRO A 50 0.84 13.79 -7.25
N HIS A 51 2.09 14.02 -6.83
CA HIS A 51 3.24 13.91 -7.72
C HIS A 51 3.57 12.45 -8.03
N VAL A 52 3.44 11.56 -7.04
CA VAL A 52 3.58 10.10 -7.26
C VAL A 52 2.51 9.62 -8.24
N PHE A 53 1.25 10.02 -8.05
CA PHE A 53 0.15 9.64 -8.93
C PHE A 53 0.36 10.11 -10.37
N ARG A 54 0.66 11.39 -10.58
CA ARG A 54 0.91 11.94 -11.92
C ARG A 54 2.08 11.27 -12.61
N HIS A 55 3.19 11.06 -11.90
CA HIS A 55 4.36 10.38 -12.47
C HIS A 55 4.04 8.95 -12.92
N ALA A 56 3.28 8.19 -12.11
CA ALA A 56 2.85 6.85 -12.48
C ALA A 56 1.83 6.84 -13.63
N LEU A 57 0.93 7.83 -13.68
CA LEU A 57 -0.07 7.99 -14.74
C LEU A 57 0.58 8.35 -16.07
N ASP A 58 1.46 9.36 -16.09
CA ASP A 58 2.19 9.79 -17.28
C ASP A 58 3.00 8.62 -17.88
N GLU A 59 3.63 7.80 -17.02
CA GLU A 59 4.34 6.60 -17.47
C GLU A 59 3.40 5.56 -18.09
N LEU A 60 2.27 5.31 -17.44
CA LEU A 60 1.27 4.35 -17.92
C LEU A 60 0.68 4.77 -19.27
N GLU A 61 0.37 6.06 -19.45
CA GLU A 61 -0.12 6.61 -20.71
C GLU A 61 0.94 6.52 -21.82
N ASN A 62 2.21 6.73 -21.49
CA ASN A 62 3.30 6.53 -22.45
C ASN A 62 3.39 5.08 -22.93
N ILE A 63 3.20 4.10 -22.04
CA ILE A 63 3.15 2.68 -22.40
C ILE A 63 1.92 2.39 -23.26
N HIS A 64 0.74 2.92 -22.91
CA HIS A 64 -0.47 2.76 -23.71
C HIS A 64 -0.26 3.24 -25.15
N ASN A 65 0.38 4.38 -25.32
CA ASN A 65 0.71 4.95 -26.64
C ASN A 65 1.73 4.08 -27.40
N GLN A 66 2.79 3.62 -26.72
CA GLN A 66 3.82 2.78 -27.35
C GLN A 66 3.30 1.40 -27.78
N GLU A 67 2.43 0.80 -26.98
CA GLU A 67 1.85 -0.52 -27.25
C GLU A 67 0.53 -0.46 -28.05
N ASN A 68 0.05 0.74 -28.38
CA ASN A 68 -1.24 0.98 -29.05
C ASN A 68 -2.42 0.31 -28.33
N ILE A 69 -2.47 0.46 -27.01
CA ILE A 69 -3.54 -0.09 -26.17
C ILE A 69 -4.88 0.58 -26.54
N PRO A 70 -5.98 -0.18 -26.73
CA PRO A 70 -7.27 0.40 -27.06
C PRO A 70 -7.73 1.42 -26.00
N PRO A 71 -8.38 2.56 -26.39
CA PRO A 71 -8.75 3.62 -25.44
C PRO A 71 -9.59 3.16 -24.25
N GLY A 72 -10.46 2.17 -24.43
CA GLY A 72 -11.26 1.60 -23.34
C GLY A 72 -10.44 0.79 -22.32
N GLU A 73 -9.44 0.05 -22.78
CA GLU A 73 -8.51 -0.69 -21.91
C GLU A 73 -7.58 0.30 -21.19
N ALA A 74 -6.98 1.25 -21.93
CA ALA A 74 -6.13 2.31 -21.38
C ALA A 74 -6.84 3.08 -20.25
N ARG A 75 -8.09 3.50 -20.49
CA ARG A 75 -8.91 4.16 -19.46
C ARG A 75 -9.14 3.27 -18.24
N SER A 76 -9.41 1.98 -18.46
CA SER A 76 -9.63 1.03 -17.35
C SER A 76 -8.38 0.86 -16.48
N GLU A 77 -7.20 0.87 -17.09
CA GLU A 77 -5.93 0.84 -16.35
C GLU A 77 -5.64 2.13 -15.59
N ASN A 78 -5.95 3.29 -16.17
CA ASN A 78 -5.83 4.59 -15.48
C ASN A 78 -6.75 4.67 -14.26
N VAL A 79 -7.99 4.18 -14.39
CA VAL A 79 -8.93 4.06 -13.27
C VAL A 79 -8.40 3.10 -12.21
N LEU A 80 -7.84 1.96 -12.62
CA LEU A 80 -7.26 0.99 -11.69
C LEU A 80 -6.06 1.56 -10.93
N LEU A 81 -5.17 2.31 -11.58
CA LEU A 81 -4.06 3.04 -10.93
C LEU A 81 -4.59 3.99 -9.84
N ALA A 82 -5.56 4.83 -10.22
CA ALA A 82 -6.18 5.80 -9.31
C ALA A 82 -6.84 5.12 -8.10
N ARG A 83 -7.50 3.98 -8.32
CA ARG A 83 -8.13 3.19 -7.25
C ARG A 83 -7.10 2.52 -6.35
N LYS A 84 -6.04 1.92 -6.90
CA LYS A 84 -4.97 1.29 -6.11
C LYS A 84 -4.30 2.30 -5.17
N LEU A 85 -3.93 3.48 -5.67
CA LEU A 85 -3.35 4.53 -4.83
C LEU A 85 -4.28 4.93 -3.68
N ARG A 86 -5.55 5.20 -3.98
CA ARG A 86 -6.56 5.60 -2.99
C ARG A 86 -6.83 4.51 -1.97
N ASP A 87 -6.97 3.25 -2.40
CA ASP A 87 -7.23 2.12 -1.51
C ASP A 87 -6.03 1.82 -0.61
N SER A 88 -4.80 1.89 -1.12
CA SER A 88 -3.59 1.71 -0.30
C SER A 88 -3.44 2.78 0.77
N ILE A 89 -3.67 4.06 0.43
CA ILE A 89 -3.64 5.17 1.41
C ILE A 89 -4.75 4.98 2.45
N PHE A 90 -5.98 4.69 1.99
CA PHE A 90 -7.12 4.44 2.88
C PHE A 90 -6.82 3.32 3.88
N LYS A 91 -6.34 2.17 3.40
CA LYS A 91 -5.96 1.03 4.25
C LYS A 91 -4.86 1.41 5.24
N SER A 92 -3.83 2.13 4.80
CA SER A 92 -2.74 2.58 5.67
C SER A 92 -3.17 3.55 6.78
N GLY A 93 -4.33 4.20 6.65
CA GLY A 93 -4.85 5.11 7.67
C GLY A 93 -5.08 4.42 9.02
N LEU A 94 -5.33 3.11 9.04
CA LEU A 94 -5.53 2.35 10.26
C LEU A 94 -4.26 2.29 11.14
N THR A 95 -3.07 2.34 10.53
CA THR A 95 -1.78 2.25 11.24
C THR A 95 -1.06 3.59 11.30
N THR A 96 -1.16 4.42 10.26
CA THR A 96 -0.49 5.72 10.19
C THR A 96 -1.26 6.85 10.87
N GLY A 97 -2.57 6.65 11.10
CA GLY A 97 -3.47 7.63 11.65
C GLY A 97 -4.44 8.20 10.62
N TYR A 98 -5.71 8.27 11.01
CA TYR A 98 -6.82 8.61 10.11
C TYR A 98 -6.67 9.99 9.47
N SER A 99 -6.21 10.99 10.23
CA SER A 99 -6.00 12.36 9.72
C SER A 99 -4.93 12.44 8.62
N ARG A 100 -3.87 11.63 8.70
CA ARG A 100 -2.83 11.59 7.66
C ARG A 100 -3.39 11.03 6.35
N ALA A 101 -4.16 9.95 6.43
CA ALA A 101 -4.84 9.38 5.28
C ALA A 101 -5.87 10.37 4.67
N ILE A 102 -6.67 11.05 5.49
CA ILE A 102 -7.63 12.07 5.02
C ILE A 102 -6.90 13.17 4.24
N ASN A 103 -5.87 13.78 4.82
CA ASN A 103 -5.14 14.88 4.18
C ASN A 103 -4.50 14.45 2.85
N SER A 104 -3.95 13.23 2.79
CA SER A 104 -3.36 12.66 1.58
C SER A 104 -4.41 12.38 0.50
N LEU A 105 -5.58 11.85 0.88
CA LEU A 105 -6.68 11.59 -0.05
C LEU A 105 -7.31 12.90 -0.57
N VAL A 106 -7.40 13.94 0.26
CA VAL A 106 -7.83 15.29 -0.16
C VAL A 106 -6.86 15.84 -1.21
N SER A 107 -5.56 15.88 -0.88
CA SER A 107 -4.52 16.34 -1.79
C SER A 107 -4.53 15.60 -3.13
N LEU A 108 -4.66 14.25 -3.08
CA LEU A 108 -4.79 13.43 -4.28
C LEU A 108 -6.05 13.76 -5.08
N HIS A 109 -7.21 13.88 -4.42
CA HIS A 109 -8.50 14.17 -5.06
C HIS A 109 -8.49 15.49 -5.83
N GLU A 110 -7.93 16.56 -5.24
CA GLU A 110 -7.84 17.89 -5.86
C GLU A 110 -7.06 17.87 -7.18
N SER A 111 -6.06 16.99 -7.30
CA SER A 111 -5.22 16.84 -8.50
C SER A 111 -5.70 15.81 -9.52
N MET A 112 -6.65 14.95 -9.14
CA MET A 112 -7.05 13.80 -9.96
C MET A 112 -8.03 14.21 -11.06
N PRO A 113 -7.86 13.78 -12.32
CA PRO A 113 -8.85 13.99 -13.39
C PRO A 113 -10.25 13.49 -12.99
N GLU A 114 -11.30 14.23 -13.35
CA GLU A 114 -12.67 13.93 -12.93
C GLU A 114 -13.15 12.55 -13.37
N ASP A 115 -12.75 12.10 -14.55
CA ASP A 115 -13.12 10.81 -15.13
C ASP A 115 -12.43 9.61 -14.46
N LEU A 116 -11.44 9.85 -13.59
CA LEU A 116 -10.77 8.85 -12.76
C LEU A 116 -11.28 8.82 -11.30
N ARG A 117 -12.19 9.74 -10.93
CA ARG A 117 -12.76 9.82 -9.58
C ARG A 117 -13.96 8.89 -9.44
N ASP A 118 -13.97 8.09 -8.38
CA ASP A 118 -15.17 7.34 -8.01
C ASP A 118 -16.19 8.25 -7.34
N THR A 119 -17.45 8.12 -7.72
CA THR A 119 -18.58 8.86 -7.13
C THR A 119 -19.38 8.02 -6.11
N GLN A 120 -19.05 6.73 -5.98
CA GLN A 120 -19.68 5.79 -5.07
C GLN A 120 -18.60 4.96 -4.36
N PRO A 121 -18.87 4.46 -3.14
CA PRO A 121 -17.96 3.53 -2.47
C PRO A 121 -17.73 2.26 -3.29
N LEU A 122 -16.48 1.79 -3.31
CA LEU A 122 -16.11 0.53 -3.96
C LEU A 122 -16.48 -0.70 -3.10
N ARG A 123 -16.59 -0.51 -1.78
CA ARG A 123 -16.96 -1.55 -0.82
C ARG A 123 -18.48 -1.66 -0.70
N ASP A 124 -18.99 -2.89 -0.52
CA ASP A 124 -20.41 -3.11 -0.21
C ASP A 124 -20.73 -2.70 1.23
N LEU A 125 -21.53 -1.63 1.36
CA LEU A 125 -21.97 -1.04 2.61
C LEU A 125 -23.01 -1.88 3.37
N LYS A 126 -23.53 -2.95 2.76
CA LYS A 126 -24.54 -3.83 3.36
C LYS A 126 -23.96 -5.14 3.88
N THR A 127 -22.64 -5.32 3.79
CA THR A 127 -21.98 -6.53 4.29
C THR A 127 -22.22 -6.65 5.81
N PRO A 128 -22.77 -7.78 6.29
CA PRO A 128 -23.00 -7.97 7.72
C PRO A 128 -21.68 -8.16 8.48
N VAL A 129 -21.66 -7.83 9.77
CA VAL A 129 -20.44 -7.89 10.59
C VAL A 129 -19.89 -9.31 10.66
N GLU A 130 -20.74 -10.32 10.70
CA GLU A 130 -20.38 -11.74 10.75
C GLU A 130 -19.56 -12.15 9.52
N GLU A 131 -19.86 -11.56 8.37
CA GLU A 131 -19.10 -11.79 7.13
C GLU A 131 -17.72 -11.16 7.21
N TYR A 132 -17.57 -9.98 7.85
CA TYR A 132 -16.24 -9.42 8.14
C TYR A 132 -15.47 -10.25 9.15
N VAL A 133 -16.12 -10.84 10.16
CA VAL A 133 -15.47 -11.77 11.10
C VAL A 133 -14.90 -12.98 10.36
N ARG A 134 -15.71 -13.60 9.48
CA ARG A 134 -15.31 -14.76 8.67
C ARG A 134 -14.16 -14.43 7.73
N ARG A 135 -14.32 -13.38 6.93
CA ARG A 135 -13.31 -12.91 5.98
C ARG A 135 -12.00 -12.51 6.67
N GLY A 136 -12.11 -11.84 7.82
CA GLY A 136 -10.98 -11.44 8.64
C GLY A 136 -10.14 -12.64 9.03
N LYS A 137 -10.77 -13.71 9.52
CA LYS A 137 -10.07 -14.95 9.87
C LYS A 137 -9.38 -15.56 8.66
N GLU A 138 -10.09 -15.67 7.54
CA GLU A 138 -9.57 -16.27 6.31
C GLU A 138 -8.34 -15.52 5.78
N ILE A 139 -8.45 -14.20 5.62
CA ILE A 139 -7.34 -13.41 5.07
C ILE A 139 -6.18 -13.31 6.06
N PHE A 140 -6.46 -13.24 7.37
CA PHE A 140 -5.42 -13.23 8.39
C PHE A 140 -4.60 -14.54 8.37
N HIS A 141 -5.28 -15.69 8.31
CA HIS A 141 -4.61 -16.99 8.18
C HIS A 141 -3.85 -17.10 6.86
N TYR A 142 -4.43 -16.63 5.75
CA TYR A 142 -3.77 -16.63 4.46
C TYR A 142 -2.47 -15.81 4.45
N MET A 143 -2.48 -14.62 5.07
CA MET A 143 -1.32 -13.72 5.09
C MET A 143 -0.24 -14.15 6.09
N TYR A 144 -0.63 -14.59 7.30
CA TYR A 144 0.31 -14.91 8.38
C TYR A 144 0.73 -16.39 8.40
N GLY A 145 -0.01 -17.28 7.73
CA GLY A 145 0.26 -18.71 7.72
C GLY A 145 0.42 -19.28 9.12
N GLU A 146 1.53 -19.95 9.37
CA GLU A 146 1.85 -20.56 10.67
C GLU A 146 1.95 -19.55 11.83
N THR A 147 2.22 -18.26 11.56
CA THR A 147 2.26 -17.25 12.61
C THR A 147 0.89 -16.62 12.90
N ALA A 148 -0.17 -17.03 12.21
CA ALA A 148 -1.52 -16.48 12.42
C ALA A 148 -2.01 -16.71 13.85
N ALA A 149 -2.04 -17.97 14.30
CA ALA A 149 -2.55 -18.28 15.64
C ALA A 149 -1.72 -17.60 16.76
N PRO A 150 -0.37 -17.65 16.76
CA PRO A 150 0.42 -16.93 17.76
C PRO A 150 0.17 -15.41 17.78
N VAL A 151 0.03 -14.77 16.61
CA VAL A 151 -0.23 -13.32 16.55
C VAL A 151 -1.65 -13.00 17.00
N GLN A 152 -2.65 -13.79 16.62
CA GLN A 152 -4.03 -13.59 17.08
C GLN A 152 -4.14 -13.78 18.59
N ASN A 153 -3.54 -14.85 19.14
CA ASN A 153 -3.51 -15.09 20.58
C ASN A 153 -2.87 -13.93 21.34
N LEU A 154 -1.75 -13.39 20.84
CA LEU A 154 -1.15 -12.19 21.41
C LEU A 154 -2.15 -11.02 21.44
N LEU A 155 -2.88 -10.77 20.35
CA LEU A 155 -3.84 -9.67 20.28
C LEU A 155 -5.06 -9.89 21.20
N ASP A 156 -5.55 -11.12 21.30
CA ASP A 156 -6.65 -11.49 22.20
C ASP A 156 -6.23 -11.35 23.68
N GLU A 157 -5.00 -11.75 24.01
CA GLU A 157 -4.47 -11.73 25.38
C GLU A 157 -4.15 -10.31 25.87
N ILE A 158 -3.56 -9.44 25.02
CA ILE A 158 -3.23 -8.07 25.45
C ILE A 158 -4.48 -7.24 25.71
N TYR A 159 -5.54 -7.45 24.90
CA TYR A 159 -6.84 -6.81 25.05
C TYR A 159 -7.85 -7.46 24.08
N PRO A 160 -8.89 -8.19 24.55
CA PRO A 160 -9.82 -8.89 23.66
C PRO A 160 -10.48 -8.03 22.57
N ASP A 161 -10.77 -6.75 22.86
CA ASP A 161 -11.30 -5.83 21.85
C ASP A 161 -10.28 -5.56 20.74
N MET A 162 -8.97 -5.54 21.04
CA MET A 162 -7.90 -5.45 20.03
C MET A 162 -7.87 -6.70 19.15
N GLY A 163 -8.03 -7.88 19.76
CA GLY A 163 -8.19 -9.15 19.05
C GLY A 163 -9.35 -9.12 18.05
N TRP A 164 -10.54 -8.77 18.54
CA TRP A 164 -11.75 -8.64 17.72
C TRP A 164 -11.62 -7.54 16.65
N PHE A 165 -11.11 -6.37 17.01
CA PHE A 165 -10.97 -5.22 16.12
C PHE A 165 -9.95 -5.52 15.01
N SER A 166 -8.81 -6.13 15.34
CA SER A 166 -7.81 -6.54 14.35
C SER A 166 -8.41 -7.51 13.35
N ASN A 167 -9.03 -8.60 13.82
CA ASN A 167 -9.64 -9.59 12.95
C ASN A 167 -10.77 -8.99 12.10
N THR A 168 -11.73 -8.32 12.72
CA THR A 168 -12.99 -7.94 12.09
C THR A 168 -12.87 -6.63 11.31
N ILE A 169 -12.33 -5.59 11.92
CA ILE A 169 -12.25 -4.25 11.32
C ILE A 169 -10.99 -4.12 10.48
N GLY A 170 -9.84 -4.52 11.02
CA GLY A 170 -8.57 -4.52 10.30
C GLY A 170 -8.59 -5.47 9.11
N TYR A 171 -8.59 -6.77 9.38
CA TYR A 171 -8.48 -7.80 8.33
C TYR A 171 -9.79 -8.06 7.60
N GLY A 172 -10.93 -8.05 8.27
CA GLY A 172 -12.23 -8.29 7.63
C GLY A 172 -12.69 -7.16 6.73
N ALA A 173 -12.90 -5.97 7.31
CA ALA A 173 -13.50 -4.84 6.61
C ALA A 173 -12.48 -4.00 5.80
N THR A 174 -11.27 -3.79 6.35
CA THR A 174 -10.31 -2.84 5.76
C THR A 174 -9.39 -3.52 4.75
N TYR A 175 -8.56 -4.46 5.22
CA TYR A 175 -7.54 -5.16 4.41
C TYR A 175 -8.13 -6.28 3.55
N GLY A 176 -9.22 -6.90 4.02
CA GLY A 176 -9.95 -7.98 3.34
C GLY A 176 -10.68 -7.59 2.07
N TYR A 177 -10.76 -6.30 1.76
CA TYR A 177 -11.26 -5.83 0.47
C TYR A 177 -10.15 -5.90 -0.58
N THR A 178 -10.10 -6.99 -1.35
CA THR A 178 -9.00 -7.32 -2.27
C THR A 178 -9.32 -7.14 -3.75
N GLU A 179 -10.48 -6.56 -4.09
CA GLU A 179 -10.89 -6.33 -5.48
C GLU A 179 -10.04 -5.28 -6.21
N ILE A 180 -9.36 -4.41 -5.47
CA ILE A 180 -8.53 -3.31 -6.01
C ILE A 180 -7.04 -3.56 -5.79
N THR A 181 -6.64 -3.71 -4.53
CA THR A 181 -5.27 -4.11 -4.18
C THR A 181 -5.27 -5.55 -3.69
N SER A 182 -4.39 -6.36 -4.25
CA SER A 182 -4.12 -7.72 -3.80
C SER A 182 -3.66 -7.79 -2.34
N PRO A 183 -3.67 -8.98 -1.72
CA PRO A 183 -3.05 -9.18 -0.40
C PRO A 183 -1.58 -8.79 -0.34
N LEU A 184 -0.82 -9.01 -1.43
CA LEU A 184 0.59 -8.65 -1.50
C LEU A 184 0.79 -7.12 -1.53
N GLU A 185 0.05 -6.42 -2.39
CA GLU A 185 0.06 -4.95 -2.42
C GLU A 185 -0.39 -4.34 -1.10
N THR A 186 -1.38 -4.97 -0.44
CA THR A 186 -1.81 -4.57 0.90
C THR A 186 -0.68 -4.76 1.92
N SER A 187 0.08 -5.87 1.85
CA SER A 187 1.25 -6.08 2.70
C SER A 187 2.34 -5.03 2.46
N PHE A 188 2.63 -4.68 1.21
CA PHE A 188 3.58 -3.61 0.89
C PHE A 188 3.11 -2.23 1.36
N ALA A 189 1.81 -1.91 1.23
CA ALA A 189 1.25 -0.70 1.82
C ALA A 189 1.44 -0.68 3.34
N MET A 190 1.25 -1.80 4.03
CA MET A 190 1.51 -1.89 5.47
C MET A 190 3.00 -1.74 5.81
N VAL A 191 3.91 -2.36 5.06
CA VAL A 191 5.36 -2.18 5.25
C VAL A 191 5.74 -0.70 5.17
N ALA A 192 5.31 0.00 4.11
CA ALA A 192 5.53 1.43 3.93
C ALA A 192 4.95 2.27 5.09
N ALA A 193 3.70 2.01 5.46
CA ALA A 193 2.99 2.69 6.54
C ALA A 193 3.73 2.57 7.87
N LEU A 194 4.13 1.36 8.23
CA LEU A 194 4.74 1.02 9.52
C LEU A 194 6.18 1.50 9.64
N ILE A 195 6.92 1.56 8.51
CA ILE A 195 8.22 2.23 8.43
C ILE A 195 8.05 3.72 8.70
N ALA A 196 7.06 4.38 8.09
CA ALA A 196 6.84 5.81 8.26
C ALA A 196 6.47 6.23 9.70
N VAL A 197 6.00 5.28 10.54
CA VAL A 197 5.61 5.55 11.95
C VAL A 197 6.45 4.82 12.99
N ASP A 198 7.59 4.24 12.61
CA ASP A 198 8.57 3.59 13.51
C ASP A 198 7.98 2.47 14.39
N THR A 199 7.29 1.50 13.77
CA THR A 199 6.68 0.34 14.46
C THR A 199 7.34 -1.01 14.08
N PRO A 200 8.56 -1.31 14.57
CA PRO A 200 9.42 -2.40 14.07
C PRO A 200 8.81 -3.81 14.17
N ARG A 201 8.03 -4.10 15.21
CA ARG A 201 7.37 -5.41 15.36
C ARG A 201 6.44 -5.69 14.18
N GLN A 202 5.60 -4.72 13.84
CA GLN A 202 4.65 -4.86 12.75
C GLN A 202 5.35 -4.80 11.39
N ILE A 203 6.45 -4.04 11.24
CA ILE A 203 7.29 -4.06 10.01
C ILE A 203 7.73 -5.50 9.72
N ASN A 204 8.27 -6.21 10.72
CA ASN A 204 8.67 -7.62 10.58
C ASN A 204 7.50 -8.53 10.19
N TRP A 205 6.34 -8.35 10.81
CA TRP A 205 5.15 -9.14 10.48
C TRP A 205 4.75 -8.97 9.02
N HIS A 206 4.65 -7.74 8.54
CA HIS A 206 4.18 -7.48 7.17
C HIS A 206 5.23 -7.76 6.09
N MET A 207 6.53 -7.64 6.38
CA MET A 207 7.57 -8.17 5.48
C MET A 207 7.50 -9.70 5.39
N GLY A 208 7.30 -10.40 6.50
CA GLY A 208 7.08 -11.85 6.51
C GLY A 208 5.82 -12.25 5.74
N ASN A 209 4.73 -11.51 5.87
CA ASN A 209 3.51 -11.74 5.10
C ASN A 209 3.75 -11.55 3.59
N ALA A 210 4.48 -10.51 3.18
CA ALA A 210 4.83 -10.33 1.78
C ALA A 210 5.60 -11.54 1.21
N ARG A 211 6.56 -12.11 1.97
CA ARG A 211 7.27 -13.35 1.58
C ARG A 211 6.32 -14.54 1.42
N ARG A 212 5.38 -14.74 2.36
CA ARG A 212 4.37 -15.82 2.28
C ARG A 212 3.42 -15.67 1.10
N LEU A 213 3.16 -14.43 0.69
CA LEU A 213 2.32 -14.08 -0.46
C LEU A 213 3.08 -14.15 -1.80
N GLY A 214 4.31 -14.66 -1.80
CA GLY A 214 5.08 -14.96 -3.01
C GLY A 214 6.10 -13.90 -3.41
N ALA A 215 6.25 -12.79 -2.67
CA ALA A 215 7.31 -11.84 -2.96
C ALA A 215 8.68 -12.48 -2.69
N THR A 216 9.62 -12.26 -3.59
CA THR A 216 11.03 -12.63 -3.43
C THR A 216 11.69 -11.82 -2.31
N LEU A 217 12.84 -12.29 -1.82
CA LEU A 217 13.59 -11.57 -0.78
C LEU A 217 14.01 -10.19 -1.28
N GLU A 218 14.42 -10.09 -2.54
CA GLU A 218 14.82 -8.85 -3.20
C GLU A 218 13.66 -7.87 -3.36
N GLU A 219 12.46 -8.35 -3.68
CA GLU A 219 11.27 -7.49 -3.73
C GLU A 219 10.92 -6.91 -2.35
N VAL A 220 11.04 -7.70 -1.28
CA VAL A 220 10.79 -7.23 0.08
C VAL A 220 11.87 -6.24 0.54
N ARG A 221 13.15 -6.50 0.21
CA ARG A 221 14.26 -5.55 0.46
C ARG A 221 14.05 -4.24 -0.29
N ALA A 222 13.65 -4.31 -1.56
CA ALA A 222 13.34 -3.13 -2.35
C ALA A 222 12.14 -2.35 -1.78
N ALA A 223 11.08 -3.05 -1.38
CA ALA A 223 9.92 -2.42 -0.77
C ALA A 223 10.28 -1.66 0.52
N ARG A 224 11.10 -2.28 1.37
CA ARG A 224 11.66 -1.65 2.57
C ARG A 224 12.51 -0.42 2.22
N GLN A 225 13.44 -0.55 1.28
CA GLN A 225 14.33 0.54 0.88
C GLN A 225 13.55 1.74 0.32
N ILE A 226 12.58 1.51 -0.57
CA ILE A 226 11.72 2.56 -1.11
C ILE A 226 11.01 3.32 0.02
N ALA A 227 10.43 2.59 0.97
CA ALA A 227 9.73 3.21 2.09
C ALA A 227 10.68 4.02 2.99
N MET A 228 11.89 3.50 3.24
CA MET A 228 12.92 4.19 4.01
C MET A 228 13.37 5.49 3.34
N GLU A 229 13.71 5.46 2.06
CA GLU A 229 14.16 6.66 1.34
C GLU A 229 13.10 7.77 1.32
N VAL A 230 11.82 7.40 1.14
CA VAL A 230 10.72 8.35 1.19
C VAL A 230 10.52 8.92 2.59
N ALA A 231 10.55 8.07 3.62
CA ALA A 231 10.38 8.49 5.01
C ALA A 231 11.52 9.40 5.47
N GLU A 232 12.77 9.05 5.18
CA GLU A 232 13.97 9.85 5.50
C GLU A 232 13.92 11.21 4.78
N LYS A 233 13.62 11.22 3.47
CA LYS A 233 13.44 12.47 2.72
C LYS A 233 12.29 13.33 3.26
N SER A 234 11.31 12.70 3.91
CA SER A 234 10.20 13.38 4.59
C SER A 234 10.54 13.87 6.00
N GLY A 235 11.73 13.55 6.53
CA GLY A 235 12.22 13.94 7.84
C GLY A 235 11.92 12.93 8.96
N VAL A 236 11.55 11.69 8.63
CA VAL A 236 11.38 10.62 9.62
C VAL A 236 12.76 10.15 10.10
N SER A 237 12.87 9.87 11.40
CA SER A 237 14.06 9.26 12.00
C SER A 237 13.62 8.13 12.92
N TRP A 238 14.19 6.94 12.74
CA TRP A 238 13.86 5.75 13.52
C TRP A 238 14.71 5.63 14.77
N ARG A 239 14.11 5.20 15.89
CA ARG A 239 14.81 5.12 17.18
C ARG A 239 15.93 4.08 17.20
N ASN A 240 15.68 2.91 16.62
CA ASN A 240 16.59 1.75 16.65
C ASN A 240 16.92 1.23 15.24
N GLY A 241 16.70 2.05 14.21
CA GLY A 241 16.74 1.63 12.81
C GLY A 241 15.50 0.82 12.39
N VAL A 242 15.40 0.58 11.08
CA VAL A 242 14.32 -0.25 10.50
C VAL A 242 14.78 -1.71 10.49
N PRO A 243 13.95 -2.68 10.95
CA PRO A 243 14.33 -4.09 10.90
C PRO A 243 14.67 -4.57 9.49
N GLU A 244 15.67 -5.45 9.37
CA GLU A 244 15.97 -6.16 8.13
C GLU A 244 15.09 -7.39 7.98
N ILE A 245 14.84 -7.82 6.74
CA ILE A 245 14.21 -9.11 6.47
C ILE A 245 15.29 -10.21 6.46
N THR A 246 15.14 -11.21 7.32
CA THR A 246 16.03 -12.38 7.36
C THR A 246 15.67 -13.38 6.26
N GLU A 247 16.66 -14.16 5.81
CA GLU A 247 16.50 -15.19 4.77
C GLU A 247 15.46 -16.25 5.12
#